data_AF-A0A7Y2L1Y4-F1
#
_entry.id   AF-A0A7Y2L1Y4-F1
#
_cell.length_a   1.000
_cell.length_b   1.000
_cell.length_c   1.000
_cell.angle_alpha   90.00
_cell.angle_beta   90.00
_cell.angle_gamma   90.00
#
_symmetry.space_group_name_H-M   'P 1'
#
loop_
_entity.id
_entity.type
_entity.pdbx_description
1 polymer ?
#
loop_
_entity_poly.entity_id
_entity_poly.type
_entity_poly.pdbx_seq_one_letter_code
_entity_poly.pdbx_strand_id
1 'polypeptide(L)'
;MSDYFTTEHFELLNKWIGQKRDESNPEQNQAYDDLKKAYEVTETWAKKLKTELFPMGRVEIRKRPTNQGNNFAGYNWAKIYPSSEAPKELAYTVGIDADDGFVVKIDTVGLDESGALRKAYLALRGTYNNSSPFVTKMPTGDGLEKSLDQLVSWSIEAIRSFKLRYDEVVTKLNLGKTLSDEDLLKHFDSKPAFQTFRASWSPPDKALFCRLARAVHTAGLDWWHMNKGVQVRFGRKNPGSERAVGVLGVIRGTRTRKLSWMREMGALTKLNREPLTEELVSKIEGALSAERESLDDWRVLDAERPGLWPDQLRDDPVEQGD
;
A
#
# COMPACT_ATOMS: atom_id res chain seq x y z
N MET A 1 -15.23 1.10 -28.71
CA MET A 1 -15.32 0.80 -27.27
C MET A 1 -15.33 2.14 -26.56
N SER A 2 -16.13 2.33 -25.51
CA SER A 2 -16.09 3.60 -24.77
C SER A 2 -14.75 3.68 -24.06
N ASP A 3 -14.01 4.77 -24.28
CA ASP A 3 -12.70 4.98 -23.65
C ASP A 3 -12.82 5.40 -22.18
N TYR A 4 -14.05 5.66 -21.70
CA TYR A 4 -14.32 6.13 -20.35
C TYR A 4 -15.74 5.78 -19.85
N PHE A 5 -16.05 6.16 -18.60
CA PHE A 5 -17.39 6.01 -18.02
C PHE A 5 -18.40 6.99 -18.64
N THR A 6 -19.68 6.64 -18.60
CA THR A 6 -20.79 7.46 -19.10
C THR A 6 -21.87 7.58 -18.02
N THR A 7 -22.75 8.58 -18.15
CA THR A 7 -23.93 8.72 -17.28
C THR A 7 -24.78 7.44 -17.27
N GLU A 8 -24.94 6.80 -18.44
CA GLU A 8 -25.70 5.56 -18.58
C GLU A 8 -25.16 4.44 -17.68
N HIS A 9 -23.84 4.33 -17.46
CA HIS A 9 -23.30 3.33 -16.53
C HIS A 9 -23.86 3.51 -15.11
N PHE A 10 -23.97 4.75 -14.62
CA PHE A 10 -24.52 5.04 -13.29
C PHE A 10 -26.03 4.80 -13.24
N GLU A 11 -26.74 5.22 -14.28
CA GLU A 11 -28.19 4.98 -14.40
C GLU A 11 -28.50 3.47 -14.42
N LEU A 12 -27.71 2.67 -15.13
CA LEU A 12 -27.86 1.22 -15.17
C LEU A 12 -27.56 0.56 -13.81
N LEU A 13 -26.50 1.00 -13.11
CA LEU A 13 -26.21 0.52 -11.76
C LEU A 13 -27.39 0.81 -10.82
N ASN A 14 -27.89 2.03 -10.82
CA ASN A 14 -29.00 2.45 -9.97
C ASN A 14 -30.32 1.75 -10.34
N LYS A 15 -30.60 1.59 -11.64
CA LYS A 15 -31.82 0.94 -12.13
C LYS A 15 -31.89 -0.53 -11.69
N TRP A 16 -30.79 -1.26 -11.82
CA TRP A 16 -30.80 -2.71 -11.66
C TRP A 16 -30.35 -3.21 -10.28
N ILE A 17 -29.74 -2.36 -9.44
CA ILE A 17 -29.24 -2.76 -8.11
C ILE A 17 -30.22 -3.65 -7.33
N GLY A 18 -29.72 -4.79 -6.85
CA GLY A 18 -30.51 -5.74 -6.04
C GLY A 18 -31.49 -6.61 -6.85
N GLN A 19 -31.79 -6.27 -8.11
CA GLN A 19 -32.64 -7.09 -8.96
C GLN A 19 -31.95 -8.39 -9.35
N LYS A 20 -32.71 -9.49 -9.37
CA LYS A 20 -32.20 -10.79 -9.80
C LYS A 20 -32.03 -10.82 -11.32
N ARG A 21 -30.91 -11.39 -11.76
CA ARG A 21 -30.60 -11.55 -13.19
C ARG A 21 -31.55 -12.54 -13.85
N ASP A 22 -32.17 -12.11 -14.93
CA ASP A 22 -33.06 -12.86 -15.81
C ASP A 22 -32.54 -12.81 -17.25
N GLU A 23 -31.99 -13.92 -17.74
CA GLU A 23 -31.40 -14.04 -19.08
C GLU A 23 -32.42 -13.94 -20.21
N SER A 24 -33.71 -14.14 -19.91
CA SER A 24 -34.78 -13.98 -20.89
C SER A 24 -35.14 -12.51 -21.15
N ASN A 25 -34.72 -11.59 -20.26
CA ASN A 25 -34.97 -10.17 -20.38
C ASN A 25 -33.90 -9.49 -21.27
N PRO A 26 -34.25 -9.01 -22.47
CA PRO A 26 -33.27 -8.40 -23.39
C PRO A 26 -32.67 -7.11 -22.85
N GLU A 27 -33.41 -6.35 -22.06
CA GLU A 27 -32.94 -5.09 -21.47
C GLU A 27 -31.90 -5.36 -20.39
N GLN A 28 -32.09 -6.40 -19.57
CA GLN A 28 -31.07 -6.83 -18.62
C GLN A 28 -29.83 -7.38 -19.31
N ASN A 29 -29.99 -8.08 -20.44
CA ASN A 29 -28.86 -8.58 -21.22
C ASN A 29 -27.99 -7.41 -21.72
N GLN A 30 -28.62 -6.39 -22.30
CA GLN A 30 -27.94 -5.18 -22.76
C GLN A 30 -27.26 -4.45 -21.60
N ALA A 31 -27.99 -4.20 -20.51
CA ALA A 31 -27.45 -3.56 -19.31
C ALA A 31 -26.25 -4.32 -18.72
N TYR A 32 -26.30 -5.65 -18.72
CA TYR A 32 -25.22 -6.49 -18.23
C TYR A 32 -23.95 -6.34 -19.10
N ASP A 33 -24.10 -6.26 -20.41
CA ASP A 33 -22.98 -6.07 -21.33
C ASP A 33 -22.42 -4.64 -21.28
N ASP A 34 -23.25 -3.63 -21.06
CA ASP A 34 -22.78 -2.25 -20.88
C ASP A 34 -22.08 -2.07 -19.53
N LEU A 35 -22.61 -2.65 -18.45
CA LEU A 35 -21.93 -2.66 -17.16
C LEU A 35 -20.59 -3.41 -17.20
N LYS A 36 -20.45 -4.46 -18.03
CA LYS A 36 -19.15 -5.10 -18.27
C LYS A 36 -18.15 -4.15 -18.91
N LYS A 37 -18.55 -3.31 -19.86
CA LYS A 37 -17.66 -2.29 -20.45
C LYS A 37 -17.20 -1.30 -19.37
N ALA A 38 -18.08 -0.90 -18.45
CA ALA A 38 -17.69 -0.09 -17.30
C ALA A 38 -16.62 -0.79 -16.43
N TYR A 39 -16.71 -2.11 -16.22
CA TYR A 39 -15.66 -2.89 -15.55
C TYR A 39 -14.32 -2.88 -16.30
N GLU A 40 -14.30 -2.78 -17.64
CA GLU A 40 -13.06 -2.66 -18.43
C GLU A 40 -12.38 -1.31 -18.19
N VAL A 41 -13.16 -0.24 -18.09
CA VAL A 41 -12.65 1.09 -17.71
C VAL A 41 -12.10 1.06 -16.28
N THR A 42 -12.82 0.47 -15.32
CA THR A 42 -12.36 0.31 -13.93
C THR A 42 -11.08 -0.51 -13.83
N GLU A 43 -10.92 -1.56 -14.64
CA GLU A 43 -9.68 -2.32 -14.72
C GLU A 43 -8.52 -1.47 -15.23
N THR A 44 -8.74 -0.68 -16.29
CA THR A 44 -7.72 0.18 -16.88
C THR A 44 -7.28 1.26 -15.90
N TRP A 45 -8.25 1.89 -15.20
CA TRP A 45 -8.01 2.82 -14.09
C TRP A 45 -7.13 2.17 -13.01
N ALA A 46 -7.52 1.00 -12.51
CA ALA A 46 -6.78 0.31 -11.46
C ALA A 46 -5.36 -0.10 -11.89
N LYS A 47 -5.17 -0.52 -13.15
CA LYS A 47 -3.85 -0.87 -13.70
C LYS A 47 -2.92 0.34 -13.82
N LYS A 48 -3.43 1.49 -14.28
CA LYS A 48 -2.67 2.75 -14.32
C LYS A 48 -2.29 3.18 -12.91
N LEU A 49 -3.26 3.24 -11.99
CA LEU A 49 -3.00 3.58 -10.58
C LEU A 49 -1.99 2.64 -9.91
N LYS A 50 -2.11 1.33 -10.14
CA LYS A 50 -1.12 0.35 -9.68
C LYS A 50 0.27 0.65 -10.24
N THR A 51 0.36 0.99 -11.52
CA THR A 51 1.66 1.21 -12.18
C THR A 51 2.37 2.43 -11.58
N GLU A 52 1.63 3.49 -11.30
CA GLU A 52 2.17 4.73 -10.75
C GLU A 52 2.42 4.65 -9.25
N LEU A 53 1.51 4.08 -8.46
CA LEU A 53 1.57 4.14 -7.00
C LEU A 53 2.02 2.83 -6.34
N PHE A 54 1.82 1.69 -6.99
CA PHE A 54 2.08 0.37 -6.41
C PHE A 54 2.84 -0.53 -7.41
N PRO A 55 4.07 -0.17 -7.81
CA PRO A 55 4.77 -0.84 -8.91
C PRO A 55 4.96 -2.34 -8.66
N MET A 56 5.09 -2.76 -7.39
CA MET A 56 5.22 -4.16 -6.96
C MET A 56 3.87 -4.84 -6.62
N GLY A 57 2.78 -4.10 -6.75
CA GLY A 57 1.43 -4.59 -6.46
C GLY A 57 0.84 -5.45 -7.57
N ARG A 58 -0.43 -5.81 -7.39
CA ARG A 58 -1.24 -6.53 -8.39
C ARG A 58 -2.68 -6.03 -8.38
N VAL A 59 -3.32 -6.11 -9.54
CA VAL A 59 -4.74 -5.78 -9.71
C VAL A 59 -5.55 -7.05 -9.84
N GLU A 60 -6.69 -7.10 -9.14
CA GLU A 60 -7.69 -8.14 -9.32
C GLU A 60 -9.07 -7.53 -9.54
N ILE A 61 -9.77 -8.00 -10.57
CA ILE A 61 -11.11 -7.54 -10.87
C ILE A 61 -11.96 -8.72 -11.35
N ARG A 62 -13.21 -8.79 -10.89
CA ARG A 62 -14.20 -9.71 -11.42
C ARG A 62 -15.20 -8.90 -12.23
N LYS A 63 -15.15 -9.01 -13.56
CA LYS A 63 -16.03 -8.29 -14.50
C LYS A 63 -17.42 -8.92 -14.56
N ARG A 64 -18.08 -8.99 -13.40
CA ARG A 64 -19.42 -9.56 -13.24
C ARG A 64 -20.33 -8.52 -12.59
N PRO A 65 -21.27 -7.93 -13.35
CA PRO A 65 -22.25 -6.98 -12.82
C PRO A 65 -23.17 -7.51 -11.72
N THR A 66 -23.14 -8.81 -11.40
CA THR A 66 -23.96 -9.44 -10.36
C THR A 66 -23.11 -10.01 -9.23
N ASN A 67 -23.67 -10.02 -8.02
CA ASN A 67 -23.09 -10.65 -6.84
C ASN A 67 -23.22 -12.19 -6.85
N GLN A 68 -22.81 -12.84 -5.75
CA GLN A 68 -22.89 -14.31 -5.61
C GLN A 68 -24.33 -14.86 -5.65
N GLY A 69 -25.30 -14.08 -5.18
CA GLY A 69 -26.73 -14.40 -5.26
C GLY A 69 -27.37 -14.17 -6.63
N ASN A 70 -26.56 -13.81 -7.65
CA ASN A 70 -26.99 -13.48 -8.99
C ASN A 70 -27.91 -12.24 -9.08
N ASN A 71 -27.79 -11.33 -8.11
CA ASN A 71 -28.45 -10.02 -8.15
C ASN A 71 -27.47 -8.98 -8.66
N PHE A 72 -27.92 -8.00 -9.45
CA PHE A 72 -27.09 -6.90 -9.92
C PHE A 72 -26.50 -6.12 -8.73
N ALA A 73 -25.21 -5.81 -8.82
CA ALA A 73 -24.51 -4.97 -7.87
C ALA A 73 -24.71 -3.50 -8.23
N GLY A 74 -24.80 -2.63 -7.22
CA GLY A 74 -24.86 -1.18 -7.39
C GLY A 74 -23.51 -0.52 -7.66
N TYR A 75 -22.46 -1.32 -7.86
CA TYR A 75 -21.10 -0.85 -8.02
C TYR A 75 -20.31 -1.73 -8.99
N ASN A 76 -19.20 -1.17 -9.48
CA ASN A 76 -18.10 -1.94 -10.01
C ASN A 76 -16.82 -1.55 -9.26
N TRP A 77 -16.04 -2.51 -8.78
CA TRP A 77 -14.76 -2.21 -8.11
C TRP A 77 -13.66 -3.12 -8.62
N ALA A 78 -12.47 -2.55 -8.76
CA ALA A 78 -11.22 -3.28 -8.89
C ALA A 78 -10.46 -3.23 -7.57
N LYS A 79 -9.77 -4.32 -7.25
CA LYS A 79 -8.89 -4.43 -6.08
C LYS A 79 -7.45 -4.19 -6.52
N ILE A 80 -6.73 -3.40 -5.75
CA ILE A 80 -5.30 -3.16 -5.90
C ILE A 80 -4.62 -3.58 -4.60
N TYR A 81 -3.82 -4.63 -4.69
CA TYR A 81 -3.01 -5.10 -3.59
C TYR A 81 -1.62 -4.49 -3.75
N PRO A 82 -1.13 -3.71 -2.78
CA PRO A 82 0.03 -2.84 -2.99
C PRO A 82 1.37 -3.59 -3.10
N SER A 83 1.42 -4.85 -2.67
CA SER A 83 2.60 -5.73 -2.77
C SER A 83 2.19 -7.20 -2.85
N SER A 84 3.15 -8.10 -3.08
CA SER A 84 2.97 -9.56 -2.99
C SER A 84 2.66 -10.05 -1.58
N GLU A 85 3.03 -9.27 -0.56
CA GLU A 85 2.83 -9.59 0.86
C GLU A 85 1.49 -9.07 1.40
N ALA A 86 0.80 -8.23 0.63
CA ALA A 86 -0.50 -7.71 1.01
C ALA A 86 -1.49 -8.84 1.35
N PRO A 87 -2.15 -8.81 2.52
CA PRO A 87 -3.12 -9.83 2.90
C PRO A 87 -4.24 -9.90 1.87
N LYS A 88 -4.78 -11.11 1.63
CA LYS A 88 -5.83 -11.30 0.61
C LYS A 88 -7.16 -10.63 1.01
N GLU A 89 -7.36 -10.44 2.32
CA GLU A 89 -8.56 -9.89 2.97
C GLU A 89 -8.64 -8.36 2.91
N LEU A 90 -7.59 -7.65 2.50
CA LEU A 90 -7.57 -6.18 2.44
C LEU A 90 -6.99 -5.72 1.11
N ALA A 91 -7.56 -4.68 0.51
CA ALA A 91 -7.03 -4.09 -0.72
C ALA A 91 -7.36 -2.60 -0.75
N TYR A 92 -6.59 -1.83 -1.53
CA TYR A 92 -7.15 -0.61 -2.09
C TYR A 92 -8.22 -1.01 -3.10
N THR A 93 -9.29 -0.22 -3.19
CA THR A 93 -10.33 -0.43 -4.20
C THR A 93 -10.64 0.89 -4.89
N VAL A 94 -10.88 0.79 -6.19
CA VAL A 94 -11.32 1.90 -7.03
C VAL A 94 -12.50 1.45 -7.89
N GLY A 95 -13.41 2.36 -8.18
CA GLY A 95 -14.48 2.12 -9.14
C GLY A 95 -15.64 3.08 -8.96
N ILE A 96 -16.78 2.74 -9.56
CA ILE A 96 -17.99 3.55 -9.51
C ILE A 96 -19.09 2.84 -8.71
N ASP A 97 -19.95 3.65 -8.10
CA ASP A 97 -21.09 3.25 -7.30
C ASP A 97 -22.30 4.13 -7.68
N ALA A 98 -23.48 3.52 -7.69
CA ALA A 98 -24.73 4.18 -8.08
C ALA A 98 -25.04 5.43 -7.24
N ASP A 99 -24.83 5.34 -5.93
CA ASP A 99 -25.19 6.39 -4.97
C ASP A 99 -24.00 7.31 -4.68
N ASP A 100 -22.78 6.76 -4.74
CA ASP A 100 -21.57 7.43 -4.25
C ASP A 100 -20.66 7.99 -5.33
N GLY A 101 -20.98 7.77 -6.62
CA GLY A 101 -20.17 8.24 -7.73
C GLY A 101 -18.86 7.47 -7.85
N PHE A 102 -17.74 8.16 -7.98
CA PHE A 102 -16.42 7.55 -8.06
C PHE A 102 -15.84 7.38 -6.66
N VAL A 103 -15.32 6.19 -6.35
CA VAL A 103 -14.85 5.85 -4.99
C VAL A 103 -13.43 5.30 -5.02
N VAL A 104 -12.60 5.79 -4.09
CA VAL A 104 -11.26 5.27 -3.77
C VAL A 104 -11.22 4.99 -2.28
N LYS A 105 -10.87 3.77 -1.87
CA LYS A 105 -10.84 3.37 -0.45
C LYS A 105 -9.91 2.21 -0.16
N ILE A 106 -9.55 2.01 1.10
CA ILE A 106 -9.08 0.71 1.59
C ILE A 106 -10.32 -0.10 2.01
N ASP A 107 -10.50 -1.32 1.48
CA ASP A 107 -11.66 -2.16 1.80
C ASP A 107 -11.29 -3.63 2.05
N THR A 108 -12.17 -4.32 2.77
CA THR A 108 -12.01 -5.76 3.03
C THR A 108 -12.58 -6.60 1.91
N VAL A 109 -11.95 -7.75 1.64
CA VAL A 109 -12.31 -8.65 0.54
C VAL A 109 -12.73 -10.01 1.10
N GLY A 110 -13.93 -10.47 0.72
CA GLY A 110 -14.39 -11.83 1.01
C GLY A 110 -14.69 -12.13 2.47
N LEU A 111 -14.83 -11.10 3.31
CA LEU A 111 -15.24 -11.25 4.71
C LEU A 111 -16.76 -11.30 4.82
N ASP A 112 -17.24 -12.08 5.79
CA ASP A 112 -18.65 -12.06 6.17
C ASP A 112 -19.01 -10.77 6.91
N GLU A 113 -20.16 -10.18 6.59
CA GLU A 113 -20.66 -8.93 7.19
C GLU A 113 -20.90 -9.06 8.70
N SER A 114 -21.22 -10.27 9.18
CA SER A 114 -21.42 -10.52 10.61
C SER A 114 -20.12 -10.77 11.40
N GLY A 115 -19.01 -11.01 10.69
CA GLY A 115 -17.73 -11.44 11.24
C GLY A 115 -17.04 -10.38 12.09
N ALA A 116 -16.30 -10.83 13.12
CA ALA A 116 -15.59 -9.94 14.05
C ALA A 116 -14.58 -9.04 13.34
N LEU A 117 -13.84 -9.59 12.37
CA LEU A 117 -12.85 -8.84 11.57
C LEU A 117 -13.52 -7.75 10.72
N ARG A 118 -14.67 -8.05 10.11
CA ARG A 118 -15.43 -7.07 9.32
C ARG A 118 -15.96 -5.94 10.20
N LYS A 119 -16.47 -6.26 11.40
CA LYS A 119 -16.89 -5.26 12.40
C LYS A 119 -15.72 -4.37 12.85
N ALA A 120 -14.54 -4.95 13.11
CA ALA A 120 -13.34 -4.19 13.44
C ALA A 120 -12.93 -3.24 12.31
N TYR A 121 -12.96 -3.69 11.06
CA TYR A 121 -12.74 -2.84 9.89
C TYR A 121 -13.75 -1.70 9.80
N LEU A 122 -15.04 -1.97 9.98
CA LEU A 122 -16.08 -0.93 9.93
C LEU A 122 -15.87 0.14 11.00
N ALA A 123 -15.40 -0.26 12.20
CA ALA A 123 -15.03 0.69 13.25
C ALA A 123 -13.83 1.57 12.86
N LEU A 124 -12.81 1.00 12.21
CA LEU A 124 -11.66 1.76 11.69
C LEU A 124 -12.05 2.70 10.53
N ARG A 125 -12.92 2.23 9.63
CA ARG A 125 -13.41 3.01 8.48
C ARG A 125 -14.29 4.18 8.94
N GLY A 126 -15.06 3.97 10.00
CA GLY A 126 -16.07 4.91 10.46
C GLY A 126 -17.17 5.13 9.43
N THR A 127 -17.64 6.37 9.33
CA THR A 127 -18.66 6.80 8.38
C THR A 127 -18.22 6.54 6.94
N TYR A 128 -19.15 6.10 6.10
CA TYR A 128 -18.87 5.85 4.69
C TYR A 128 -19.05 7.13 3.87
N ASN A 129 -18.16 8.09 4.04
CA ASN A 129 -18.12 9.36 3.29
C ASN A 129 -16.71 9.98 3.37
N ASN A 130 -16.53 11.21 2.86
CA ASN A 130 -15.24 11.91 2.83
C ASN A 130 -14.67 12.31 4.20
N SER A 131 -15.38 12.05 5.30
CA SER A 131 -14.82 12.19 6.66
C SER A 131 -14.10 10.92 7.15
N SER A 132 -14.28 9.79 6.45
CA SER A 132 -13.62 8.52 6.73
C SER A 132 -12.09 8.65 6.72
N PRO A 133 -11.36 7.87 7.54
CA PRO A 133 -9.90 7.88 7.53
C PRO A 133 -9.28 7.36 6.22
N PHE A 134 -10.02 6.58 5.42
CA PHE A 134 -9.48 5.95 4.20
C PHE A 134 -10.55 5.68 3.12
N VAL A 135 -11.55 6.57 3.02
CA VAL A 135 -12.55 6.57 1.94
C VAL A 135 -12.65 7.97 1.37
N THR A 136 -12.51 8.08 0.05
CA THR A 136 -12.76 9.31 -0.70
C THR A 136 -13.74 9.03 -1.83
N LYS A 137 -14.72 9.90 -1.98
CA LYS A 137 -15.79 9.86 -2.96
C LYS A 137 -15.77 11.15 -3.78
N MET A 138 -16.01 11.01 -5.07
CA MET A 138 -16.22 12.13 -5.99
C MET A 138 -17.59 11.98 -6.64
N PRO A 139 -18.41 13.06 -6.67
CA PRO A 139 -19.70 13.05 -7.35
C PRO A 139 -19.60 12.62 -8.82
N THR A 140 -20.66 12.01 -9.33
CA THR A 140 -20.73 11.51 -10.71
C THR A 140 -20.44 12.60 -11.75
N GLY A 141 -20.98 13.81 -11.57
CA GLY A 141 -20.75 14.93 -12.48
C GLY A 141 -19.26 15.26 -12.62
N ASP A 142 -18.60 15.55 -11.51
CA ASP A 142 -17.17 15.89 -11.45
C ASP A 142 -16.28 14.78 -12.05
N GLY A 143 -16.63 13.51 -11.82
CA GLY A 143 -15.83 12.39 -12.32
C GLY A 143 -16.03 12.10 -13.81
N LEU A 144 -17.20 12.39 -14.36
CA LEU A 144 -17.47 12.30 -15.80
C LEU A 144 -16.79 13.42 -16.59
N GLU A 145 -16.49 14.56 -15.97
CA GLU A 145 -15.70 15.65 -16.58
C GLU A 145 -14.20 15.35 -16.67
N LYS A 146 -13.71 14.31 -15.98
CA LYS A 146 -12.29 13.93 -15.97
C LYS A 146 -11.96 12.99 -17.12
N SER A 147 -10.74 13.13 -17.64
CA SER A 147 -10.10 12.05 -18.39
C SER A 147 -9.66 10.91 -17.45
N LEU A 148 -9.34 9.76 -18.02
CA LEU A 148 -8.81 8.63 -17.25
C LEU A 148 -7.52 8.98 -16.50
N ASP A 149 -6.63 9.77 -17.10
CA ASP A 149 -5.38 10.19 -16.45
C ASP A 149 -5.66 11.16 -15.30
N GLN A 150 -6.61 12.09 -15.46
CA GLN A 150 -7.04 12.97 -14.37
C GLN A 150 -7.71 12.18 -13.23
N LEU A 151 -8.46 11.12 -13.55
CA LEU A 151 -9.03 10.22 -12.55
C LEU A 151 -7.94 9.48 -11.77
N VAL A 152 -6.88 9.03 -12.45
CA VAL A 152 -5.70 8.42 -11.81
C VAL A 152 -4.99 9.43 -10.89
N SER A 153 -4.73 10.65 -11.36
CA SER A 153 -4.10 11.70 -10.54
C SER A 153 -4.93 12.00 -9.28
N TRP A 154 -6.25 12.16 -9.44
CA TRP A 154 -7.16 12.33 -8.29
C TRP A 154 -7.11 11.14 -7.33
N SER A 155 -7.04 9.91 -7.84
CA SER A 155 -6.96 8.72 -6.99
C SER A 155 -5.68 8.66 -6.17
N ILE A 156 -4.57 9.10 -6.76
CA ILE A 156 -3.28 9.21 -6.08
C ILE A 156 -3.39 10.24 -4.95
N GLU A 157 -3.94 11.42 -5.23
CA GLU A 157 -4.17 12.46 -4.23
C GLU A 157 -5.09 11.98 -3.10
N ALA A 158 -6.18 11.29 -3.45
CA ALA A 158 -7.11 10.71 -2.49
C ALA A 158 -6.39 9.72 -1.55
N ILE A 159 -5.63 8.77 -2.10
CA ILE A 159 -4.89 7.78 -1.30
C ILE A 159 -3.85 8.47 -0.39
N ARG A 160 -3.15 9.49 -0.91
CA ARG A 160 -2.17 10.27 -0.13
C ARG A 160 -2.82 11.02 1.03
N SER A 161 -4.06 11.46 0.86
CA SER A 161 -4.82 12.17 1.89
C SER A 161 -5.41 11.26 2.97
N PHE A 162 -5.28 9.93 2.85
CA PHE A 162 -5.81 9.00 3.85
C PHE A 162 -5.13 9.19 5.22
N LYS A 163 -5.95 9.41 6.24
CA LYS A 163 -5.51 9.54 7.63
C LYS A 163 -4.94 8.24 8.18
N LEU A 164 -5.35 7.08 7.66
CA LEU A 164 -4.73 5.78 7.95
C LEU A 164 -4.18 5.15 6.67
N ARG A 165 -2.91 4.75 6.70
CA ARG A 165 -2.25 4.04 5.60
C ARG A 165 -2.64 2.56 5.62
N TYR A 166 -2.44 1.91 4.48
CA TYR A 166 -2.71 0.49 4.31
C TYR A 166 -2.07 -0.37 5.40
N ASP A 167 -0.76 -0.21 5.67
CA ASP A 167 -0.05 -1.05 6.65
C ASP A 167 -0.52 -0.83 8.09
N GLU A 168 -0.99 0.38 8.41
CA GLU A 168 -1.61 0.66 9.70
C GLU A 168 -2.97 -0.03 9.82
N VAL A 169 -3.77 -0.05 8.76
CA VAL A 169 -5.03 -0.79 8.73
C VAL A 169 -4.75 -2.29 8.84
N VAL A 170 -3.74 -2.81 8.14
CA VAL A 170 -3.30 -4.22 8.26
C VAL A 170 -2.91 -4.56 9.70
N THR A 171 -2.14 -3.70 10.35
CA THR A 171 -1.70 -3.90 11.74
C THR A 171 -2.87 -3.81 12.72
N LYS A 172 -3.72 -2.78 12.61
CA LYS A 172 -4.88 -2.60 13.48
C LYS A 172 -5.91 -3.73 13.34
N LEU A 173 -6.00 -4.35 12.16
CA LEU A 173 -6.85 -5.52 11.92
C LEU A 173 -6.16 -6.85 12.19
N ASN A 174 -4.88 -6.85 12.58
CA ASN A 174 -4.08 -8.04 12.78
C ASN A 174 -4.10 -8.97 11.54
N LEU A 175 -4.07 -8.38 10.34
CA LEU A 175 -4.08 -9.08 9.05
C LEU A 175 -2.69 -9.37 8.50
N GLY A 176 -1.67 -8.70 9.05
CA GLY A 176 -0.30 -8.89 8.60
C GLY A 176 0.14 -10.31 8.90
N LYS A 177 0.81 -10.96 7.95
CA LYS A 177 1.69 -12.06 8.33
C LYS A 177 2.78 -11.45 9.21
N THR A 178 2.79 -11.80 10.49
CA THR A 178 3.99 -11.58 11.29
C THR A 178 5.07 -12.47 10.70
N LEU A 179 5.86 -11.94 9.76
CA LEU A 179 7.06 -12.61 9.26
C LEU A 179 7.83 -13.07 10.49
N SER A 180 8.30 -14.31 10.53
CA SER A 180 9.26 -14.67 11.58
C SER A 180 10.51 -13.79 11.45
N ASP A 181 11.30 -13.65 12.51
CA ASP A 181 12.54 -12.89 12.40
C ASP A 181 13.48 -13.47 11.34
N GLU A 182 13.49 -14.79 11.14
CA GLU A 182 14.27 -15.40 10.07
C GLU A 182 13.71 -15.12 8.68
N ASP A 183 12.39 -15.09 8.49
CA ASP A 183 11.80 -14.72 7.20
C ASP A 183 12.02 -13.24 6.89
N LEU A 184 11.94 -12.37 7.89
CA LEU A 184 12.29 -10.95 7.73
C LEU A 184 13.76 -10.80 7.31
N LEU A 185 14.67 -11.55 7.94
CA LEU A 185 16.10 -11.44 7.64
C LEU A 185 16.44 -11.93 6.22
N LYS A 186 15.65 -12.82 5.61
CA LYS A 186 15.85 -13.25 4.21
C LYS A 186 15.76 -12.07 3.22
N HIS A 187 14.96 -11.06 3.52
CA HIS A 187 14.92 -9.84 2.71
C HIS A 187 16.25 -9.09 2.64
N PHE A 188 17.11 -9.28 3.64
CA PHE A 188 18.44 -8.68 3.70
C PHE A 188 19.53 -9.62 3.15
N ASP A 189 19.20 -10.85 2.77
CA ASP A 189 20.16 -11.84 2.27
C ASP A 189 20.50 -11.68 0.78
N SER A 190 19.88 -10.72 0.08
CA SER A 190 20.28 -10.36 -1.29
C SER A 190 21.76 -9.98 -1.40
N LYS A 191 22.39 -9.57 -0.28
CA LYS A 191 23.83 -9.35 -0.18
C LYS A 191 24.55 -10.47 0.59
N PRO A 192 25.41 -11.28 -0.07
CA PRO A 192 26.12 -12.39 0.58
C PRO A 192 26.92 -11.99 1.83
N ALA A 193 27.59 -10.83 1.78
CA ALA A 193 28.35 -10.33 2.92
C ALA A 193 27.46 -10.04 4.15
N PHE A 194 26.23 -9.55 3.93
CA PHE A 194 25.27 -9.34 5.02
C PHE A 194 24.75 -10.67 5.56
N GLN A 195 24.44 -11.63 4.67
CA GLN A 195 24.02 -12.98 5.06
C GLN A 195 25.05 -13.66 5.97
N THR A 196 26.33 -13.66 5.58
CA THR A 196 27.42 -14.20 6.41
C THR A 196 27.52 -13.47 7.75
N PHE A 197 27.35 -12.16 7.75
CA PHE A 197 27.43 -11.37 8.97
C PHE A 197 26.26 -11.61 9.93
N ARG A 198 25.02 -11.66 9.44
CA ARG A 198 23.86 -11.91 10.31
C ARG A 198 23.86 -13.32 10.90
N ALA A 199 24.54 -14.27 10.27
CA ALA A 199 24.69 -15.62 10.79
C ALA A 199 25.46 -15.65 12.12
N SER A 200 26.31 -14.66 12.40
CA SER A 200 27.05 -14.56 13.66
C SER A 200 26.32 -13.78 14.77
N TRP A 201 25.08 -13.33 14.53
CA TRP A 201 24.34 -12.55 15.52
C TRP A 201 23.77 -13.42 16.63
N SER A 202 23.83 -12.91 17.87
CA SER A 202 23.13 -13.52 18.98
C SER A 202 21.60 -13.43 18.80
N PRO A 203 20.79 -14.27 19.46
CA PRO A 203 19.34 -14.17 19.37
C PRO A 203 18.76 -12.80 19.79
N PRO A 204 19.19 -12.18 20.92
CA PRO A 204 18.73 -10.84 21.29
C PRO A 204 19.10 -9.79 20.23
N ASP A 205 20.30 -9.96 19.67
CA ASP A 205 20.78 -9.09 18.63
C ASP A 205 19.89 -9.15 17.38
N LYS A 206 19.54 -10.36 16.93
CA LYS A 206 18.61 -10.56 15.80
C LYS A 206 17.25 -9.91 16.09
N ALA A 207 16.68 -10.16 17.27
CA ALA A 207 15.38 -9.62 17.66
C ALA A 207 15.36 -8.08 17.62
N LEU A 208 16.39 -7.42 18.16
CA LEU A 208 16.54 -5.97 18.13
C LEU A 208 16.56 -5.40 16.71
N PHE A 209 17.31 -6.04 15.81
CA PHE A 209 17.38 -5.62 14.41
C PHE A 209 16.03 -5.81 13.72
N CYS A 210 15.39 -6.97 13.89
CA CYS A 210 14.10 -7.26 13.28
C CYS A 210 13.00 -6.33 13.79
N ARG A 211 13.01 -5.98 15.08
CA ARG A 211 12.10 -5.00 15.68
C ARG A 211 12.23 -3.63 15.03
N LEU A 212 13.47 -3.12 14.89
CA LEU A 212 13.73 -1.87 14.16
C LEU A 212 13.31 -1.96 12.68
N ALA A 213 13.64 -3.07 12.02
CA ALA A 213 13.33 -3.30 10.61
C ALA A 213 11.82 -3.18 10.33
N ARG A 214 11.00 -3.82 11.18
CA ARG A 214 9.54 -3.72 11.13
C ARG A 214 9.06 -2.29 11.36
N ALA A 215 9.54 -1.63 12.42
CA ALA A 215 9.11 -0.28 12.75
C ALA A 215 9.33 0.71 11.59
N VAL A 216 10.51 0.64 10.98
CA VAL A 216 10.88 1.45 9.81
C VAL A 216 10.00 1.11 8.60
N HIS A 217 9.79 -0.17 8.32
CA HIS A 217 8.97 -0.59 7.19
C HIS A 217 7.50 -0.18 7.36
N THR A 218 6.94 -0.36 8.56
CA THR A 218 5.57 0.08 8.91
C THR A 218 5.39 1.59 8.84
N ALA A 219 6.45 2.37 9.11
CA ALA A 219 6.44 3.81 8.88
C ALA A 219 6.39 4.19 7.39
N GLY A 220 6.45 3.20 6.50
CA GLY A 220 6.46 3.37 5.05
C GLY A 220 7.84 3.74 4.51
N LEU A 221 8.92 3.34 5.19
CA LEU A 221 10.30 3.60 4.75
C LEU A 221 10.94 2.34 4.15
N ASP A 222 11.90 2.58 3.28
CA ASP A 222 12.64 1.58 2.54
C ASP A 222 13.89 1.15 3.29
N TRP A 223 14.30 -0.10 3.07
CA TRP A 223 15.57 -0.67 3.49
C TRP A 223 16.41 -1.03 2.26
N TRP A 224 17.70 -0.70 2.24
CA TRP A 224 18.59 -1.09 1.15
C TRP A 224 20.04 -1.31 1.59
N HIS A 225 20.75 -2.16 0.86
CA HIS A 225 22.18 -2.36 1.02
C HIS A 225 22.98 -1.23 0.39
N MET A 226 24.17 -0.96 0.95
CA MET A 226 25.19 -0.17 0.27
C MET A 226 26.24 -1.07 -0.34
N ASN A 227 26.92 -0.64 -1.42
CA ASN A 227 28.02 -1.40 -2.03
C ASN A 227 29.11 -1.80 -1.02
N LYS A 228 29.44 -0.91 -0.06
CA LYS A 228 30.50 -1.15 0.92
C LYS A 228 30.08 -1.98 2.14
N GLY A 229 30.59 -3.20 2.22
CA GLY A 229 30.53 -4.05 3.43
C GLY A 229 29.12 -4.51 3.81
N VAL A 230 28.84 -4.57 5.11
CA VAL A 230 27.56 -5.07 5.68
C VAL A 230 26.59 -3.95 6.04
N GLN A 231 26.78 -2.76 5.47
CA GLN A 231 25.98 -1.59 5.80
C GLN A 231 24.61 -1.67 5.15
N VAL A 232 23.59 -1.41 5.97
CA VAL A 232 22.22 -1.30 5.51
C VAL A 232 21.68 0.06 5.92
N ARG A 233 20.98 0.71 5.00
CA ARG A 233 20.38 2.02 5.20
C ARG A 233 18.87 1.89 5.21
N PHE A 234 18.23 2.88 5.82
CA PHE A 234 16.81 3.07 5.69
C PHE A 234 16.42 4.53 5.50
N GLY A 235 15.29 4.75 4.85
CA GLY A 235 14.84 6.05 4.38
C GLY A 235 13.93 5.94 3.16
N ARG A 236 14.14 6.74 2.13
CA ARG A 236 13.41 6.62 0.85
C ARG A 236 14.36 6.47 -0.33
N LYS A 237 14.13 5.46 -1.17
CA LYS A 237 14.91 5.18 -2.38
C LYS A 237 13.99 4.73 -3.52
N ASN A 238 14.08 5.36 -4.69
CA ASN A 238 13.29 4.93 -5.85
C ASN A 238 13.82 3.59 -6.38
N PRO A 239 12.95 2.61 -6.71
CA PRO A 239 13.39 1.35 -7.32
C PRO A 239 14.21 1.61 -8.60
N GLY A 240 15.39 1.00 -8.71
CA GLY A 240 16.28 1.17 -9.86
C GLY A 240 17.04 2.51 -9.91
N SER A 241 16.90 3.39 -8.91
CA SER A 241 17.72 4.59 -8.77
C SER A 241 18.98 4.29 -7.97
N GLU A 242 20.15 4.75 -8.45
CA GLU A 242 21.40 4.67 -7.68
C GLU A 242 21.38 5.55 -6.42
N ARG A 243 20.67 6.68 -6.48
CA ARG A 243 20.59 7.65 -5.38
C ARG A 243 19.31 7.47 -4.57
N ALA A 244 19.47 7.54 -3.25
CA ALA A 244 18.34 7.63 -2.33
C ALA A 244 17.76 9.06 -2.35
N VAL A 245 16.43 9.16 -2.23
CA VAL A 245 15.71 10.42 -2.05
C VAL A 245 16.07 11.02 -0.68
N GLY A 246 16.15 10.17 0.35
CA GLY A 246 16.57 10.57 1.69
C GLY A 246 17.06 9.38 2.51
N VAL A 247 18.04 9.63 3.38
CA VAL A 247 18.60 8.62 4.29
C VAL A 247 18.29 9.02 5.72
N LEU A 248 17.50 8.21 6.42
CA LEU A 248 17.09 8.50 7.79
C LEU A 248 18.05 7.87 8.80
N GLY A 249 18.46 6.62 8.53
CA GLY A 249 19.45 5.96 9.35
C GLY A 249 20.28 4.93 8.61
N VAL A 250 21.38 4.55 9.27
CA VAL A 250 22.37 3.60 8.76
C VAL A 250 22.77 2.65 9.88
N ILE A 251 22.58 1.35 9.65
CA ILE A 251 23.09 0.28 10.49
C ILE A 251 24.43 -0.19 9.91
N ARG A 252 25.44 -0.28 10.78
CA ARG A 252 26.79 -0.71 10.41
C ARG A 252 27.52 -1.43 11.55
N GLY A 253 28.65 -2.05 11.19
CA GLY A 253 29.59 -2.65 12.14
C GLY A 253 29.49 -4.17 12.17
N THR A 254 30.64 -4.85 12.20
CA THR A 254 30.76 -6.33 12.12
C THR A 254 30.91 -7.02 13.47
N ARG A 255 31.19 -6.27 14.55
CA ARG A 255 31.27 -6.78 15.93
C ARG A 255 30.15 -6.24 16.81
N THR A 256 29.96 -4.93 16.76
CA THR A 256 28.90 -4.22 17.47
C THR A 256 28.10 -3.45 16.46
N ARG A 257 26.77 -3.63 16.47
CA ARG A 257 25.89 -2.97 15.53
C ARG A 257 25.60 -1.57 16.03
N LYS A 258 25.91 -0.62 15.16
CA LYS A 258 25.87 0.79 15.45
C LYS A 258 24.90 1.47 14.50
N LEU A 259 23.97 2.22 15.06
CA LEU A 259 23.04 3.06 14.34
C LEU A 259 23.62 4.47 14.21
N SER A 260 23.55 5.02 13.01
CA SER A 260 23.66 6.46 12.79
C SER A 260 22.30 6.97 12.36
N TRP A 261 21.81 8.04 12.99
CA TRP A 261 20.54 8.69 12.70
C TRP A 261 20.82 10.09 12.17
N MET A 262 20.34 10.40 10.97
CA MET A 262 20.91 11.47 10.14
C MET A 262 20.16 12.80 10.26
N ARG A 263 18.91 12.81 10.75
CA ARG A 263 18.05 13.99 10.81
C ARG A 263 17.39 14.10 12.18
N GLU A 264 17.07 15.29 12.64
CA GLU A 264 16.22 15.44 13.82
C GLU A 264 14.77 15.08 13.47
N MET A 265 14.13 14.28 14.32
CA MET A 265 12.75 13.83 14.12
C MET A 265 12.07 13.75 15.49
N GLY A 266 11.24 14.73 15.79
CA GLY A 266 10.60 14.87 17.09
C GLY A 266 11.64 14.93 18.21
N ALA A 267 11.50 14.05 19.20
CA ALA A 267 12.44 13.95 20.32
C ALA A 267 13.77 13.26 19.99
N LEU A 268 13.92 12.70 18.78
CA LEU A 268 15.13 11.97 18.37
C LEU A 268 16.09 12.91 17.63
N THR A 269 17.22 13.22 18.28
CA THR A 269 18.31 14.00 17.70
C THR A 269 19.23 13.14 16.83
N LYS A 270 20.16 13.78 16.11
CA LYS A 270 21.17 13.06 15.31
C LYS A 270 22.02 12.14 16.20
N LEU A 271 22.20 10.91 15.75
CA LEU A 271 23.01 9.89 16.45
C LEU A 271 24.20 9.50 15.58
N ASN A 272 25.37 9.35 16.17
CA ASN A 272 26.58 8.97 15.45
C ASN A 272 27.16 7.66 15.96
N ARG A 273 26.82 6.57 15.27
CA ARG A 273 27.36 5.22 15.53
C ARG A 273 27.10 4.76 16.97
N GLU A 274 25.92 5.04 17.48
CA GLU A 274 25.46 4.58 18.78
C GLU A 274 25.13 3.07 18.75
N PRO A 275 25.44 2.30 19.81
CA PRO A 275 25.04 0.90 19.89
C PRO A 275 23.52 0.73 19.75
N LEU A 276 23.09 -0.31 19.03
CA LEU A 276 21.67 -0.64 18.93
C LEU A 276 21.22 -1.31 20.25
N THR A 277 20.44 -0.59 21.07
CA THR A 277 19.87 -1.08 22.33
C THR A 277 18.34 -1.06 22.31
N GLU A 278 17.70 -1.73 23.27
CA GLU A 278 16.24 -1.75 23.43
C GLU A 278 15.64 -0.35 23.63
N GLU A 279 16.31 0.49 24.43
CA GLU A 279 15.88 1.86 24.68
C GLU A 279 15.97 2.70 23.41
N LEU A 280 17.02 2.50 22.62
CA LEU A 280 17.20 3.23 21.36
C LEU A 280 16.14 2.82 20.34
N VAL A 281 15.86 1.52 20.19
CA VAL A 281 14.79 1.04 19.30
C VAL A 281 13.44 1.60 19.72
N SER A 282 13.13 1.59 21.01
CA SER A 282 11.86 2.11 21.54
C SER A 282 11.70 3.63 21.29
N LYS A 283 12.79 4.41 21.38
CA LYS A 283 12.79 5.84 21.03
C LYS A 283 12.52 6.07 19.54
N ILE A 284 13.11 5.25 18.68
CA ILE A 284 12.90 5.35 17.23
C ILE A 284 11.46 4.99 16.85
N GLU A 285 10.89 3.94 17.44
CA GLU A 285 9.49 3.57 17.24
C GLU A 285 8.54 4.72 17.61
N GLY A 286 8.78 5.35 18.78
CA GLY A 286 8.02 6.51 19.22
C GLY A 286 8.13 7.69 18.25
N ALA A 287 9.33 8.01 17.78
CA ALA A 287 9.57 9.09 16.83
C ALA A 287 8.89 8.83 15.47
N LEU A 288 9.04 7.63 14.91
CA LEU A 288 8.42 7.25 13.63
C LEU A 288 6.88 7.28 13.70
N SER A 289 6.30 6.95 14.85
CA SER A 289 4.86 7.00 15.06
C SER A 289 4.33 8.43 15.23
N ALA A 290 5.06 9.28 15.98
CA ALA A 290 4.63 10.65 16.28
C ALA A 290 4.85 11.61 15.11
N GLU A 291 5.93 11.46 14.36
CA GLU A 291 6.39 12.44 13.36
C GLU A 291 6.00 12.05 11.93
N ARG A 292 4.82 11.46 11.80
CA ARG A 292 4.33 10.86 10.56
C ARG A 292 4.20 11.86 9.41
N GLU A 293 3.82 13.10 9.72
CA GLU A 293 3.72 14.21 8.75
C GLU A 293 5.10 14.73 8.32
N SER A 294 6.11 14.70 9.21
CA SER A 294 7.49 15.12 8.87
C SER A 294 8.17 14.18 7.86
N LEU A 295 7.70 12.93 7.79
CA LEU A 295 8.11 11.95 6.80
C LEU A 295 7.47 12.22 5.43
N ASP A 296 6.41 13.04 5.36
CA ASP A 296 5.71 13.34 4.12
C ASP A 296 6.51 14.25 3.18
N ASP A 297 7.45 15.05 3.72
CA ASP A 297 8.43 15.81 2.93
C ASP A 297 9.25 14.94 1.96
N TRP A 298 9.45 13.66 2.28
CA TRP A 298 10.22 12.72 1.44
C TRP A 298 9.35 12.03 0.39
N ARG A 299 8.05 12.32 0.38
CA ARG A 299 7.03 11.67 -0.46
C ARG A 299 6.63 12.50 -1.66
N VAL A 300 7.00 13.79 -1.66
CA VAL A 300 6.72 14.75 -2.74
C VAL A 300 7.46 14.38 -4.04
N LEU A 301 8.51 13.56 -3.99
CA LEU A 301 9.43 13.41 -5.13
C LEU A 301 9.30 12.16 -5.99
N ASP A 302 8.48 11.15 -5.68
CA ASP A 302 7.99 10.14 -6.65
C ASP A 302 7.24 9.02 -5.91
N ALA A 303 5.93 8.90 -6.15
CA ALA A 303 5.04 7.82 -5.72
C ALA A 303 5.10 7.41 -4.23
N GLU A 304 4.09 7.83 -3.47
CA GLU A 304 3.88 7.43 -2.08
C GLU A 304 3.42 5.96 -1.98
N ARG A 305 4.39 5.05 -1.96
CA ARG A 305 4.20 3.59 -1.84
C ARG A 305 4.55 3.06 -0.44
N PRO A 306 4.16 1.82 -0.07
CA PRO A 306 4.69 1.16 1.11
C PRO A 306 6.22 1.15 1.15
N GLY A 307 6.79 0.91 2.33
CA GLY A 307 8.22 0.65 2.46
C GLY A 307 8.62 -0.55 1.60
N LEU A 308 9.83 -0.52 1.04
CA LEU A 308 10.39 -1.68 0.35
C LEU A 308 11.52 -2.31 1.14
N TRP A 309 11.62 -3.62 1.01
CA TRP A 309 12.74 -4.40 1.51
C TRP A 309 13.94 -4.38 0.54
N PRO A 310 15.16 -4.73 0.99
CA PRO A 310 16.35 -4.66 0.13
C PRO A 310 16.25 -5.51 -1.14
N ASP A 311 15.65 -6.70 -1.06
CA ASP A 311 15.43 -7.61 -2.19
C ASP A 311 14.33 -7.14 -3.17
N GLN A 312 13.52 -6.16 -2.77
CA GLN A 312 12.47 -5.57 -3.60
C GLN A 312 12.95 -4.30 -4.34
N LEU A 313 14.03 -3.68 -3.87
CA LEU A 313 14.72 -2.61 -4.57
C LEU A 313 15.72 -3.25 -5.52
N ARG A 314 15.43 -3.26 -6.84
CA ARG A 314 16.38 -3.75 -7.85
C ARG A 314 17.77 -3.15 -7.58
N ASP A 315 18.77 -4.02 -7.45
CA ASP A 315 20.12 -3.68 -7.00
C ASP A 315 20.72 -2.52 -7.82
N ASP A 316 21.54 -1.71 -7.15
CA ASP A 316 22.46 -0.81 -7.84
C ASP A 316 23.30 -1.66 -8.83
N PRO A 317 23.56 -1.19 -10.06
CA PRO A 317 24.50 -1.88 -10.94
C PRO A 317 25.78 -2.12 -10.15
N VAL A 318 26.25 -3.37 -10.17
CA VAL A 318 27.57 -3.70 -9.64
C VAL A 318 28.55 -2.83 -10.43
N GLU A 319 29.07 -1.77 -9.82
CA GLU A 319 30.29 -1.15 -10.31
C GLU A 319 31.32 -2.27 -10.35
N GLN A 320 31.67 -2.70 -11.57
CA GLN A 320 32.87 -3.47 -11.80
C GLN A 320 34.01 -2.61 -11.28
N GLY A 321 34.54 -2.99 -10.11
CA GLY A 321 35.62 -2.26 -9.49
C GLY A 321 36.86 -2.29 -10.35
N ASP A 322 37.56 -1.16 -10.37
CA ASP A 322 39.02 -1.12 -10.39
C ASP A 322 39.53 -1.08 -8.94
#